data_AF-A0A0E3R248-F1
#
_entry.id   AF-A0A0E3R248-F1
#
_cell.length_a   1.000
_cell.length_b   1.000
_cell.length_c   1.000
_cell.angle_alpha   90.00
_cell.angle_beta   90.00
_cell.angle_gamma   90.00
#
_symmetry.space_group_name_H-M   'P 1'
#
loop_
_entity.id
_entity.type
_entity.pdbx_description
1 polymer ?
#
loop_
_entity_poly.entity_id
_entity_poly.type
_entity_poly.pdbx_seq_one_letter_code
_entity_poly.pdbx_strand_id
1 'polypeptide(L)'
;MIRTDFLKLLSFIILFALASGCIYPDATDKIPVAGLNSEDFIKDLQNSTPNRTDNPLPDETGLGEQNKTEENKSTAYLTDSRSPKIPEVPTYHEEKTNVVYPREYRLLSINFQRGIGSGNEKIESEVFNITGKTSGYNIKDACDVFDYVNQHWEYRYEKNGEFFFDASQTINEGYKGDCDDYSIVMSALLKNMGFNTRVVTATNESYGHAYPELYIGDNNENTSEILRYLQSRYYYAENIWYSGRELKDGKIQYWLNFDWSGSNGYRHPGGIYFKGAEIIYYPNGLIEL
;
A
#
# COMPACT_ATOMS: atom_id res chain seq x y z
N MET A 1 28.69 29.75 36.71
CA MET A 1 27.42 29.56 37.43
C MET A 1 26.33 29.40 36.37
N ILE A 2 25.88 28.16 36.20
CA ILE A 2 25.05 27.66 35.10
C ILE A 2 23.62 28.20 35.28
N ARG A 3 23.06 28.82 34.24
CA ARG A 3 21.63 29.19 34.21
C ARG A 3 20.94 28.16 33.32
N THR A 4 20.24 27.24 33.96
CA THR A 4 19.45 26.19 33.31
C THR A 4 18.20 26.77 32.66
N ASP A 5 18.06 26.52 31.36
CA ASP A 5 16.84 26.71 30.59
C ASP A 5 15.77 25.72 31.07
N PHE A 6 14.64 26.25 31.57
CA PHE A 6 13.40 25.49 31.71
C PHE A 6 12.49 25.89 30.56
N LEU A 7 12.70 25.28 29.39
CA LEU A 7 11.70 25.30 28.33
C LEU A 7 10.56 24.37 28.77
N LYS A 8 9.45 24.96 29.23
CA LYS A 8 8.20 24.23 29.43
C LYS A 8 7.70 23.78 28.04
N LEU A 9 7.92 22.52 27.71
CA LEU A 9 7.24 21.89 26.57
C LEU A 9 5.76 21.78 26.94
N LEU A 10 4.96 22.71 26.42
CA LEU A 10 3.52 22.69 26.54
C LEU A 10 3.01 21.52 25.70
N SER A 11 2.75 20.39 26.36
CA SER A 11 2.06 19.24 25.75
C SER A 11 0.64 19.68 25.43
N PHE A 12 0.40 20.07 24.18
CA PHE A 12 -0.94 20.18 23.64
C PHE A 12 -1.43 18.76 23.35
N ILE A 13 -2.16 18.19 24.30
CA ILE A 13 -3.00 17.02 24.08
C ILE A 13 -4.18 17.50 23.25
N ILE A 14 -4.15 17.25 21.94
CA ILE A 14 -5.33 17.39 21.11
C ILE A 14 -5.86 16.00 20.85
N LEU A 15 -7.01 15.69 21.46
CA LEU A 15 -7.80 14.50 21.18
C LEU A 15 -8.48 14.76 19.83
N PHE A 16 -7.85 14.38 18.72
CA PHE A 16 -8.48 14.44 17.42
C PHE A 16 -9.34 13.19 17.22
N ALA A 17 -10.63 13.38 17.00
CA ALA A 17 -11.47 12.34 16.40
C ALA A 17 -11.03 12.15 14.94
N LEU A 18 -11.01 10.91 14.43
CA LEU A 18 -10.86 10.66 12.99
C LEU A 18 -12.15 11.13 12.27
N ALA A 19 -12.33 12.44 12.12
CA ALA A 19 -13.54 13.05 11.56
C ALA A 19 -13.43 13.38 10.06
N SER A 20 -13.74 12.43 9.17
CA SER A 20 -13.60 12.61 7.72
C SER A 20 -14.70 13.49 7.14
N GLY A 21 -14.43 14.79 7.04
CA GLY A 21 -15.08 15.65 6.05
C GLY A 21 -14.41 15.44 4.70
N CYS A 22 -15.21 15.32 3.63
CA CYS A 22 -14.75 15.18 2.25
C CYS A 22 -13.61 16.15 1.91
N ILE A 23 -12.43 15.64 1.55
CA ILE A 23 -11.34 16.48 1.06
C ILE A 23 -11.50 16.70 -0.44
N TYR A 24 -11.58 17.98 -0.84
CA TYR A 24 -11.03 18.45 -2.11
C TYR A 24 -9.56 18.82 -1.87
N PRO A 25 -8.58 18.21 -2.54
CA PRO A 25 -7.18 18.54 -2.32
C PRO A 25 -6.83 19.85 -3.03
N ASP A 26 -6.32 20.83 -2.27
CA ASP A 26 -5.48 21.88 -2.86
C ASP A 26 -4.03 21.39 -2.86
N ALA A 27 -3.42 21.45 -4.02
CA ALA A 27 -2.09 20.90 -4.27
C ALA A 27 -1.04 21.87 -3.73
N THR A 28 -0.15 21.42 -2.85
CA THR A 28 1.32 21.61 -2.96
C THR A 28 2.05 20.93 -1.79
N ASP A 29 3.38 20.92 -1.90
CA ASP A 29 4.42 20.35 -1.03
C ASP A 29 4.72 18.84 -1.09
N LYS A 30 6.02 18.60 -1.35
CA LYS A 30 6.63 17.36 -1.86
C LYS A 30 7.27 16.56 -0.73
N ILE A 31 6.71 15.39 -0.46
CA ILE A 31 7.38 14.21 0.12
C ILE A 31 7.70 13.28 -1.07
N PRO A 32 8.79 12.50 -1.08
CA PRO A 32 9.08 11.59 -2.19
C PRO A 32 8.10 10.41 -2.17
N VAL A 33 6.89 10.62 -2.65
CA VAL A 33 5.97 9.55 -3.03
C VAL A 33 6.27 9.25 -4.50
N ALA A 34 6.66 8.01 -4.78
CA ALA A 34 6.90 7.58 -6.15
C ALA A 34 5.55 7.20 -6.78
N GLY A 35 5.21 7.89 -7.87
CA GLY A 35 4.14 7.50 -8.78
C GLY A 35 4.78 7.10 -10.10
N LEU A 36 4.28 6.04 -10.72
CA LEU A 36 4.72 5.65 -12.06
C LEU A 36 4.00 6.45 -13.14
N ASN A 37 4.62 7.55 -13.60
CA ASN A 37 4.28 8.10 -14.91
C ASN A 37 4.84 7.16 -15.98
N SER A 38 4.03 6.80 -16.99
CA SER A 38 4.40 5.83 -18.03
C SER A 38 5.71 6.15 -18.77
N GLU A 39 6.07 7.43 -18.93
CA GLU A 39 7.32 7.86 -19.56
C GLU A 39 8.55 7.81 -18.64
N ASP A 40 8.36 8.07 -17.34
CA ASP A 40 9.46 8.10 -16.36
C ASP A 40 9.90 6.67 -16.00
N PHE A 41 8.97 5.71 -15.96
CA PHE A 41 9.29 4.29 -15.75
C PHE A 41 10.17 3.70 -16.85
N ILE A 42 9.89 4.03 -18.12
CA ILE A 42 10.68 3.54 -19.26
C ILE A 42 12.13 4.07 -19.16
N LYS A 43 12.32 5.30 -18.67
CA LYS A 43 13.65 5.89 -18.45
C LYS A 43 14.36 5.26 -17.26
N ASP A 44 13.68 5.04 -16.15
CA ASP A 44 14.28 4.40 -14.96
C ASP A 44 14.67 2.95 -15.23
N LEU A 45 13.89 2.23 -16.03
CA LEU A 45 14.21 0.86 -16.45
C LEU A 45 15.42 0.82 -17.38
N GLN A 46 15.55 1.79 -18.31
CA GLN A 46 16.71 1.90 -19.20
C GLN A 46 17.99 2.28 -18.45
N ASN A 47 17.89 3.16 -17.45
CA ASN A 47 19.02 3.62 -16.64
C ASN A 47 19.51 2.59 -15.60
N SER A 48 18.70 1.56 -15.31
CA SER A 48 19.02 0.52 -14.32
C SER A 48 19.69 -0.73 -14.91
N THR A 49 19.85 -0.80 -16.22
CA THR A 49 20.63 -1.85 -16.89
C THR A 49 22.13 -1.49 -16.82
N PRO A 50 23.02 -2.34 -16.29
CA PRO A 50 24.45 -2.09 -16.35
C PRO A 50 24.89 -2.10 -17.82
N ASN A 51 25.48 -1.00 -18.28
CA ASN A 51 26.22 -0.94 -19.55
C ASN A 51 27.18 -2.12 -19.62
N ARG A 52 26.84 -3.10 -20.47
CA ARG A 52 27.79 -4.15 -20.84
C ARG A 52 28.85 -3.48 -21.71
N THR A 53 30.05 -3.44 -21.14
CA THR A 53 31.31 -3.00 -21.73
C THR A 53 31.45 -3.33 -23.22
N ASP A 54 31.72 -2.30 -24.03
CA ASP A 54 32.42 -2.44 -25.30
C ASP A 54 33.53 -1.37 -25.37
N ASN A 55 34.76 -1.83 -25.52
CA ASN A 55 35.93 -1.04 -25.90
C ASN A 55 36.50 -1.66 -27.21
N PRO A 56 37.26 -0.92 -28.03
CA PRO A 56 36.79 -0.57 -29.39
C PRO A 56 37.60 -1.14 -30.58
N LEU A 57 36.89 -1.26 -31.73
CA LEU A 57 37.29 -1.06 -33.16
C LEU A 57 38.50 -1.85 -33.78
N PRO A 58 38.71 -1.94 -35.13
CA PRO A 58 38.01 -1.26 -36.24
C PRO A 58 37.59 -2.10 -37.48
N ASP A 59 36.75 -1.45 -38.31
CA ASP A 59 36.55 -1.51 -39.78
C ASP A 59 36.55 -2.84 -40.55
N GLU A 60 35.45 -3.12 -41.28
CA GLU A 60 35.46 -3.06 -42.76
C GLU A 60 34.03 -3.12 -43.37
N THR A 61 33.77 -2.14 -44.23
CA THR A 61 32.93 -2.09 -45.45
C THR A 61 31.97 -3.25 -45.81
N GLY A 62 30.73 -2.89 -46.19
CA GLY A 62 29.87 -3.81 -46.95
C GLY A 62 28.42 -3.36 -47.14
N LEU A 63 28.10 -2.86 -48.34
CA LEU A 63 26.76 -2.56 -48.85
C LEU A 63 25.82 -3.79 -48.85
N GLY A 64 24.52 -3.56 -48.64
CA GLY A 64 23.49 -4.53 -49.00
C GLY A 64 22.08 -4.19 -48.51
N GLU A 65 21.28 -3.52 -49.35
CA GLU A 65 19.82 -3.49 -49.26
C GLU A 65 19.26 -4.92 -49.34
N GLN A 66 18.42 -5.34 -48.39
CA GLN A 66 17.35 -6.32 -48.66
C GLN A 66 16.15 -6.14 -47.74
N ASN A 67 15.00 -5.94 -48.38
CA ASN A 67 13.64 -6.01 -47.84
C ASN A 67 13.41 -7.28 -47.02
N LYS A 68 12.94 -7.14 -45.77
CA LYS A 68 12.24 -8.20 -45.04
C LYS A 68 11.07 -7.63 -44.24
N THR A 69 9.89 -8.00 -44.72
CA THR A 69 8.65 -8.31 -43.99
C THR A 69 8.65 -7.96 -42.50
N GLU A 70 7.90 -6.92 -42.15
CA GLU A 70 7.47 -6.64 -40.77
C GLU A 70 6.52 -7.76 -40.32
N GLU A 71 7.09 -8.83 -39.74
CA GLU A 71 6.33 -9.69 -38.85
C GLU A 71 6.01 -8.90 -37.59
N ASN A 72 4.72 -8.60 -37.40
CA ASN A 72 4.15 -8.01 -36.21
C ASN A 72 4.58 -8.78 -34.95
N LYS A 73 5.66 -8.30 -34.32
CA LYS A 73 6.22 -8.79 -33.05
C LYS A 73 5.39 -8.37 -31.83
N SER A 74 4.11 -8.05 -32.03
CA SER A 74 3.19 -7.52 -31.01
C SER A 74 2.30 -8.61 -30.39
N THR A 75 2.23 -9.80 -31.00
CA THR A 75 1.28 -10.86 -30.57
C THR A 75 1.93 -11.99 -29.75
N ALA A 76 3.25 -11.94 -29.51
CA ALA A 76 3.99 -13.01 -28.84
C ALA A 76 4.24 -12.79 -27.32
N TYR A 77 3.76 -11.69 -26.74
CA TYR A 77 3.97 -11.37 -25.31
C TYR A 77 2.75 -11.62 -24.41
N LEU A 78 1.68 -12.23 -24.92
CA LEU A 78 0.42 -12.39 -24.16
C LEU A 78 0.10 -13.83 -23.72
N THR A 79 1.05 -14.74 -23.80
CA THR A 79 0.85 -16.10 -23.28
C THR A 79 2.00 -16.47 -22.35
N ASP A 80 1.65 -16.64 -21.08
CA ASP A 80 2.48 -17.09 -19.94
C ASP A 80 3.14 -16.01 -19.06
N SER A 81 2.34 -15.02 -18.63
CA SER A 81 2.70 -14.24 -17.43
C SER A 81 2.25 -15.02 -16.19
N ARG A 82 3.18 -15.78 -15.60
CA ARG A 82 3.04 -16.32 -14.25
C ARG A 82 2.66 -15.15 -13.33
N SER A 83 1.51 -15.25 -12.67
CA SER A 83 1.03 -14.14 -11.81
C SER A 83 2.05 -13.87 -10.69
N PRO A 84 2.33 -12.59 -10.36
CA PRO A 84 3.33 -12.26 -9.34
C PRO A 84 2.99 -12.94 -8.01
N LYS A 85 3.95 -13.68 -7.46
CA LYS A 85 3.78 -14.34 -6.15
C LYS A 85 3.69 -13.31 -5.04
N ILE A 86 3.05 -13.69 -3.93
CA ILE A 86 3.07 -12.90 -2.69
C ILE A 86 4.53 -12.75 -2.23
N PRO A 87 5.04 -11.52 -2.02
CA PRO A 87 6.38 -11.31 -1.50
C PRO A 87 6.53 -11.78 -0.05
N GLU A 88 7.66 -12.41 0.27
CA GLU A 88 8.02 -12.81 1.64
C GLU A 88 8.33 -11.58 2.50
N VAL A 89 7.85 -11.53 3.75
CA VAL A 89 8.17 -10.41 4.66
C VAL A 89 9.61 -10.50 5.12
N PRO A 90 10.34 -9.37 5.11
CA PRO A 90 11.58 -9.28 5.84
C PRO A 90 11.37 -9.52 7.33
N THR A 91 12.23 -10.32 7.95
CA THR A 91 12.19 -10.50 9.41
C THR A 91 12.56 -9.19 10.10
N TYR A 92 11.63 -8.63 10.88
CA TYR A 92 11.90 -7.43 11.69
C TYR A 92 12.82 -7.82 12.84
N HIS A 93 14.11 -7.50 12.73
CA HIS A 93 15.09 -8.01 13.70
C HIS A 93 14.95 -7.43 15.11
N GLU A 94 14.31 -6.29 15.31
CA GLU A 94 14.15 -5.72 16.65
C GLU A 94 12.90 -4.82 16.71
N GLU A 95 11.82 -5.29 17.33
CA GLU A 95 11.00 -4.36 18.10
C GLU A 95 11.95 -3.65 19.07
N LYS A 96 12.01 -2.32 19.01
CA LYS A 96 12.76 -1.59 20.03
C LYS A 96 12.02 -1.80 21.36
N THR A 97 12.43 -2.81 22.13
CA THR A 97 11.82 -3.20 23.41
C THR A 97 11.78 -2.06 24.44
N ASN A 98 12.57 -1.01 24.21
CA ASN A 98 12.69 0.16 25.08
C ASN A 98 11.89 1.39 24.59
N VAL A 99 11.14 1.29 23.48
CA VAL A 99 10.30 2.41 23.02
C VAL A 99 9.00 2.44 23.81
N VAL A 100 8.82 3.51 24.59
CA VAL A 100 7.56 3.81 25.25
C VAL A 100 6.73 4.67 24.31
N TYR A 101 5.87 4.04 23.52
CA TYR A 101 4.90 4.76 22.68
C TYR A 101 3.88 5.53 23.55
N PRO A 102 3.38 6.67 23.08
CA PRO A 102 2.20 7.30 23.66
C PRO A 102 1.04 6.30 23.85
N ARG A 103 0.21 6.55 24.86
CA ARG A 103 -0.86 5.62 25.27
C ARG A 103 -1.86 5.39 24.14
N GLU A 104 -2.16 6.44 23.40
CA GLU A 104 -3.06 6.47 22.25
C GLU A 104 -2.61 5.51 21.14
N TYR A 105 -1.33 5.51 20.76
CA TYR A 105 -0.83 4.61 19.72
C TYR A 105 -0.92 3.15 20.16
N ARG A 106 -0.70 2.86 21.45
CA ARG A 106 -0.89 1.50 21.98
C ARG A 106 -2.35 1.06 21.94
N LEU A 107 -3.28 1.95 22.25
CA LEU A 107 -4.72 1.64 22.17
C LEU A 107 -5.15 1.36 20.72
N LEU A 108 -4.69 2.20 19.78
CA LEU A 108 -4.93 1.99 18.35
C LEU A 108 -4.34 0.66 17.87
N SER A 109 -3.09 0.35 18.22
CA SER A 109 -2.47 -0.94 17.89
C SER A 109 -3.28 -2.13 18.40
N ILE A 110 -3.75 -2.08 19.66
CA ILE A 110 -4.58 -3.15 20.24
C ILE A 110 -5.92 -3.25 19.50
N ASN A 111 -6.56 -2.14 19.16
CA ASN A 111 -7.82 -2.13 18.42
C ASN A 111 -7.65 -2.71 17.01
N PHE A 112 -6.63 -2.29 16.27
CA PHE A 112 -6.32 -2.86 14.96
C PHE A 112 -5.98 -4.35 15.05
N GLN A 113 -5.15 -4.75 16.01
CA GLN A 113 -4.81 -6.16 16.22
C GLN A 113 -6.06 -7.00 16.52
N ARG A 114 -6.95 -6.52 17.39
CA ARG A 114 -8.21 -7.18 17.72
C ARG A 114 -9.12 -7.27 16.50
N GLY A 115 -9.35 -6.13 15.83
CA GLY A 115 -10.28 -6.04 14.73
C GLY A 115 -9.86 -6.84 13.50
N ILE A 116 -8.55 -6.84 13.20
CA ILE A 116 -7.97 -7.64 12.11
C ILE A 116 -8.00 -9.13 12.48
N GLY A 117 -7.65 -9.45 13.73
CA GLY A 117 -7.70 -10.79 14.29
C GLY A 117 -6.83 -11.84 13.57
N SER A 118 -7.08 -13.12 13.86
CA SER A 118 -6.42 -14.26 13.21
C SER A 118 -7.39 -15.44 13.10
N GLY A 119 -7.47 -16.07 11.92
CA GLY A 119 -8.15 -17.35 11.73
C GLY A 119 -9.65 -17.33 12.06
N ASN A 120 -10.41 -16.48 11.36
CA ASN A 120 -11.86 -16.40 11.52
C ASN A 120 -12.55 -17.03 10.30
N GLU A 121 -13.36 -18.07 10.52
CA GLU A 121 -14.07 -18.82 9.47
C GLU A 121 -14.90 -17.91 8.55
N LYS A 122 -15.43 -16.79 9.07
CA LYS A 122 -16.15 -15.80 8.26
C LYS A 122 -15.23 -15.10 7.28
N ILE A 123 -14.00 -14.75 7.69
CA ILE A 123 -13.00 -14.13 6.83
C ILE A 123 -12.56 -15.11 5.75
N GLU A 124 -12.29 -16.37 6.11
CA GLU A 124 -11.92 -17.43 5.16
C GLU A 124 -13.04 -17.68 4.14
N SER A 125 -14.29 -17.74 4.61
CA SER A 125 -15.46 -17.89 3.75
C SER A 125 -15.64 -16.70 2.81
N GLU A 126 -15.41 -15.48 3.28
CA GLU A 126 -15.51 -14.28 2.46
C GLU A 126 -14.42 -14.23 1.38
N VAL A 127 -13.17 -14.56 1.74
CA VAL A 127 -12.07 -14.70 0.78
C VAL A 127 -12.42 -15.73 -0.30
N PHE A 128 -12.98 -16.89 0.09
CA PHE A 128 -13.41 -17.90 -0.87
C PHE A 128 -14.57 -17.39 -1.76
N ASN A 129 -15.54 -16.69 -1.20
CA ASN A 129 -16.66 -16.13 -1.96
C ASN A 129 -16.20 -15.11 -3.01
N ILE A 130 -15.20 -14.29 -2.69
CA ILE A 130 -14.65 -13.28 -3.60
C ILE A 130 -13.76 -13.91 -4.67
N THR A 131 -12.85 -14.79 -4.27
CA THR A 131 -11.73 -15.24 -5.14
C THR A 131 -11.96 -16.63 -5.76
N GLY A 132 -12.89 -17.42 -5.22
CA GLY A 132 -13.07 -18.82 -5.55
C GLY A 132 -11.91 -19.74 -5.12
N LYS A 133 -11.01 -19.25 -4.26
CA LYS A 133 -9.77 -19.94 -3.87
C LYS A 133 -9.67 -20.11 -2.35
N THR A 134 -8.90 -21.10 -1.95
CA THR A 134 -8.51 -21.34 -0.54
C THR A 134 -7.00 -21.22 -0.31
N SER A 135 -6.21 -21.18 -1.38
CA SER A 135 -4.75 -21.04 -1.36
C SER A 135 -4.21 -20.63 -2.72
N GLY A 136 -2.90 -20.33 -2.81
CA GLY A 136 -2.24 -19.99 -4.08
C GLY A 136 -2.58 -18.59 -4.58
N TYR A 137 -2.92 -17.69 -3.66
CA TYR A 137 -3.27 -16.31 -3.96
C TYR A 137 -2.11 -15.52 -4.57
N ASN A 138 -2.45 -14.49 -5.34
CA ASN A 138 -1.51 -13.56 -5.95
C ASN A 138 -2.13 -12.16 -6.05
N ILE A 139 -1.39 -11.19 -6.58
CA ILE A 139 -1.84 -9.78 -6.65
C ILE A 139 -3.18 -9.59 -7.36
N LYS A 140 -3.55 -10.49 -8.29
CA LYS A 140 -4.86 -10.44 -8.95
C LYS A 140 -6.00 -10.67 -7.96
N ASP A 141 -5.81 -11.62 -7.05
CA ASP A 141 -6.79 -11.94 -6.01
C ASP A 141 -6.91 -10.80 -4.98
N ALA A 142 -5.78 -10.17 -4.62
CA ALA A 142 -5.81 -8.97 -3.77
C ALA A 142 -6.58 -7.82 -4.42
N CYS A 143 -6.45 -7.66 -5.74
CA CYS A 143 -7.24 -6.71 -6.52
C CYS A 143 -8.73 -7.09 -6.57
N ASP A 144 -9.07 -8.38 -6.69
CA ASP A 144 -10.47 -8.84 -6.65
C ASP A 144 -11.11 -8.52 -5.29
N VAL A 145 -10.37 -8.70 -4.19
CA VAL A 145 -10.80 -8.27 -2.85
C VAL A 145 -10.99 -6.76 -2.77
N PHE A 146 -10.03 -5.98 -3.25
CA PHE A 146 -10.15 -4.52 -3.28
C PHE A 146 -11.42 -4.09 -4.04
N ASP A 147 -11.61 -4.59 -5.27
CA ASP A 147 -12.74 -4.22 -6.10
C ASP A 147 -14.07 -4.59 -5.45
N TYR A 148 -14.16 -5.81 -4.88
CA TYR A 148 -15.36 -6.28 -4.21
C TYR A 148 -15.69 -5.44 -2.97
N VAL A 149 -14.73 -5.21 -2.07
CA VAL A 149 -14.98 -4.42 -0.86
C VAL A 149 -15.35 -2.99 -1.23
N ASN A 150 -14.63 -2.35 -2.16
CA ASN A 150 -14.94 -0.99 -2.62
C ASN A 150 -16.31 -0.84 -3.30
N GLN A 151 -16.78 -1.89 -3.97
CA GLN A 151 -18.12 -1.91 -4.57
C GLN A 151 -19.22 -1.93 -3.51
N HIS A 152 -18.97 -2.60 -2.38
CA HIS A 152 -19.96 -2.80 -1.31
C HIS A 152 -19.82 -1.82 -0.15
N TRP A 153 -18.70 -1.10 -0.05
CA TRP A 153 -18.41 -0.21 1.08
C TRP A 153 -19.39 0.96 1.16
N GLU A 154 -20.09 1.05 2.28
CA GLU A 154 -20.96 2.18 2.64
C GLU A 154 -20.33 2.96 3.80
N TYR A 155 -19.73 4.10 3.47
CA TYR A 155 -19.08 4.95 4.46
C TYR A 155 -20.11 5.51 5.45
N ARG A 156 -19.86 5.31 6.75
CA ARG A 156 -20.71 5.80 7.84
C ARG A 156 -19.86 6.50 8.88
N TYR A 157 -20.05 7.80 8.99
CA TYR A 157 -19.40 8.58 10.03
C TYR A 157 -20.16 8.49 11.36
N GLU A 158 -19.48 8.07 12.42
CA GLU A 158 -20.02 8.05 13.77
C GLU A 158 -19.78 9.37 14.51
N LYS A 159 -20.86 10.04 14.93
CA LYS A 159 -20.78 11.34 15.63
C LYS A 159 -20.49 11.24 17.13
N ASN A 160 -20.63 10.04 17.72
CA ASN A 160 -20.70 9.84 19.17
C ASN A 160 -19.46 9.19 19.79
N GLY A 161 -18.39 9.04 19.01
CA GLY A 161 -17.16 8.38 19.43
C GLY A 161 -16.63 7.49 18.32
N GLU A 162 -15.39 7.05 18.50
CA GLU A 162 -14.67 6.16 17.59
C GLU A 162 -14.85 4.71 18.07
N PHE A 163 -15.40 3.86 17.20
CA PHE A 163 -15.68 2.46 17.50
C PHE A 163 -15.03 1.56 16.44
N PHE A 164 -14.04 0.79 16.87
CA PHE A 164 -13.36 -0.18 16.01
C PHE A 164 -14.14 -1.48 15.97
N PHE A 165 -14.79 -1.78 14.85
CA PHE A 165 -15.48 -3.04 14.64
C PHE A 165 -14.52 -4.14 14.20
N ASP A 166 -14.79 -5.38 14.61
CA ASP A 166 -14.03 -6.52 14.13
C ASP A 166 -14.37 -6.78 12.65
N ALA A 167 -13.38 -7.15 11.83
CA ALA A 167 -13.59 -7.34 10.39
C ALA A 167 -14.78 -8.24 10.04
N SER A 168 -14.95 -9.33 10.80
CA SER A 168 -16.06 -10.26 10.60
C SER A 168 -17.43 -9.65 10.93
N GLN A 169 -17.49 -8.73 11.90
CA GLN A 169 -18.71 -7.99 12.21
C GLN A 169 -19.04 -7.03 11.07
N THR A 170 -18.08 -6.22 10.62
CA THR A 170 -18.26 -5.28 9.51
C THR A 170 -18.71 -5.99 8.22
N ILE A 171 -18.15 -7.17 7.92
CA ILE A 171 -18.58 -7.99 6.77
C ILE A 171 -20.02 -8.50 6.97
N ASN A 172 -20.38 -8.99 8.16
CA ASN A 172 -21.74 -9.48 8.44
C ASN A 172 -22.80 -8.38 8.36
N GLU A 173 -22.44 -7.15 8.69
CA GLU A 173 -23.32 -5.99 8.63
C GLU A 173 -23.41 -5.36 7.22
N GLY A 174 -22.63 -5.90 6.27
CA GLY A 174 -22.67 -5.51 4.86
C GLY A 174 -21.77 -4.32 4.53
N TYR A 175 -20.51 -4.36 4.99
CA TYR A 175 -19.43 -3.43 4.62
C TYR A 175 -19.73 -1.97 4.96
N LYS A 176 -20.11 -1.72 6.21
CA LYS A 176 -20.47 -0.41 6.74
C LYS A 176 -19.54 -0.01 7.86
N GLY A 177 -18.95 1.17 7.76
CA GLY A 177 -18.00 1.68 8.75
C GLY A 177 -17.31 2.94 8.27
N ASP A 178 -16.31 3.38 9.02
CA ASP A 178 -15.45 4.50 8.64
C ASP A 178 -14.05 4.06 8.17
N CYS A 179 -13.06 4.92 8.35
CA CYS A 179 -11.70 4.70 7.89
C CYS A 179 -10.94 3.59 8.58
N ASP A 180 -11.16 3.41 9.88
CA ASP A 180 -10.49 2.37 10.64
C ASP A 180 -11.09 0.99 10.32
N ASP A 181 -12.41 0.90 10.18
CA ASP A 181 -13.16 -0.31 9.88
C ASP A 181 -12.81 -0.84 8.49
N TYR A 182 -12.71 0.04 7.50
CA TYR A 182 -12.26 -0.36 6.17
C TYR A 182 -10.84 -0.91 6.23
N SER A 183 -9.95 -0.20 6.91
CA SER A 183 -8.55 -0.60 7.08
C SER A 183 -8.46 -1.97 7.76
N ILE A 184 -9.30 -2.22 8.76
CA ILE A 184 -9.44 -3.50 9.47
C ILE A 184 -9.92 -4.61 8.52
N VAL A 185 -11.01 -4.39 7.78
CA VAL A 185 -11.59 -5.39 6.85
C VAL A 185 -10.59 -5.78 5.77
N MET A 186 -10.00 -4.78 5.10
CA MET A 186 -9.02 -5.02 4.05
C MET A 186 -7.80 -5.77 4.60
N SER A 187 -7.28 -5.33 5.74
CA SER A 187 -6.12 -5.97 6.36
C SER A 187 -6.42 -7.41 6.77
N ALA A 188 -7.62 -7.71 7.28
CA ALA A 188 -8.03 -9.06 7.67
C ALA A 188 -8.14 -10.01 6.47
N LEU A 189 -8.83 -9.59 5.40
CA LEU A 189 -9.00 -10.39 4.18
C LEU A 189 -7.64 -10.69 3.52
N LEU A 190 -6.83 -9.66 3.31
CA LEU A 190 -5.52 -9.79 2.66
C LEU A 190 -4.54 -10.61 3.50
N LYS A 191 -4.51 -10.40 4.83
CA LYS A 191 -3.70 -11.21 5.74
C LYS A 191 -4.12 -12.67 5.74
N ASN A 192 -5.41 -12.98 5.66
CA ASN A 192 -5.91 -14.36 5.59
C ASN A 192 -5.48 -15.06 4.29
N MET A 193 -5.31 -14.30 3.20
CA MET A 193 -4.73 -14.78 1.95
C MET A 193 -3.20 -14.95 1.99
N GLY A 194 -2.56 -14.63 3.12
CA GLY A 194 -1.11 -14.72 3.30
C GLY A 194 -0.33 -13.48 2.86
N PHE A 195 -1.01 -12.38 2.52
CA PHE A 195 -0.33 -11.11 2.28
C PHE A 195 0.07 -10.41 3.56
N ASN A 196 0.96 -9.45 3.41
CA ASN A 196 1.47 -8.65 4.50
C ASN A 196 0.92 -7.25 4.40
N THR A 197 0.25 -6.85 5.47
CA THR A 197 -0.48 -5.60 5.55
C THR A 197 0.01 -4.78 6.72
N ARG A 198 -0.26 -3.48 6.64
CA ARG A 198 -0.16 -2.54 7.75
C ARG A 198 -1.26 -1.51 7.61
N VAL A 199 -1.67 -0.93 8.73
CA VAL A 199 -2.58 0.22 8.75
C VAL A 199 -1.76 1.45 9.05
N VAL A 200 -1.93 2.51 8.27
CA VAL A 200 -1.31 3.81 8.50
C VAL A 200 -2.36 4.78 8.99
N THR A 201 -2.12 5.41 10.13
CA THR A 201 -2.88 6.60 10.53
C THR A 201 -2.08 7.83 10.15
N ALA A 202 -2.68 8.75 9.40
CA ALA A 202 -2.07 10.01 9.01
C ALA A 202 -2.89 11.18 9.55
N THR A 203 -2.25 12.12 10.25
CA THR A 203 -2.93 13.30 10.81
C THR A 203 -2.32 14.59 10.27
N ASN A 204 -3.16 15.51 9.82
CA ASN A 204 -2.78 16.87 9.50
C ASN A 204 -3.49 17.86 10.44
N GLU A 205 -3.38 19.16 10.18
CA GLU A 205 -3.92 20.21 11.06
C GLU A 205 -5.44 20.15 11.26
N SER A 206 -6.17 19.52 10.34
CA SER A 206 -7.63 19.55 10.29
C SER A 206 -8.28 18.18 10.37
N TYR A 207 -7.55 17.11 10.05
CA TYR A 207 -8.14 15.79 9.87
C TYR A 207 -7.13 14.65 10.11
N GLY A 208 -7.63 13.52 10.62
CA GLY A 208 -6.88 12.28 10.75
C GLY A 208 -7.55 11.15 9.97
N HIS A 209 -6.79 10.40 9.18
CA HIS A 209 -7.26 9.31 8.32
C HIS A 209 -6.56 8.00 8.67
N ALA A 210 -7.23 6.88 8.51
CA ALA A 210 -6.64 5.55 8.57
C ALA A 210 -6.79 4.86 7.22
N TYR A 211 -5.72 4.26 6.72
CA TYR A 211 -5.75 3.51 5.46
C TYR A 211 -4.87 2.25 5.51
N PRO A 212 -5.26 1.17 4.81
CA PRO A 212 -4.47 -0.03 4.72
C PRO A 212 -3.41 0.08 3.62
N GLU A 213 -2.26 -0.53 3.84
CA GLU A 213 -1.24 -0.76 2.83
C GLU A 213 -0.90 -2.24 2.69
N LEU A 214 -0.54 -2.63 1.47
CA LEU A 214 -0.10 -3.97 1.12
C LEU A 214 1.39 -3.97 0.77
N TYR A 215 2.17 -4.87 1.35
CA TYR A 215 3.56 -5.05 0.95
C TYR A 215 3.65 -5.68 -0.44
N ILE A 216 4.40 -5.04 -1.35
CA ILE A 216 4.56 -5.48 -2.75
C ILE A 216 5.99 -5.90 -3.12
N GLY A 217 6.93 -5.86 -2.16
CA GLY A 217 8.27 -6.43 -2.32
C GLY A 217 9.38 -5.53 -1.80
N ASP A 218 10.61 -6.03 -1.82
CA ASP A 218 11.84 -5.32 -1.44
C ASP A 218 12.86 -5.24 -2.58
N ASN A 219 12.46 -5.70 -3.77
CA ASN A 219 13.28 -5.70 -4.97
C ASN A 219 12.51 -5.10 -6.14
N ASN A 220 13.26 -4.48 -7.06
CA ASN A 220 12.70 -3.75 -8.18
C ASN A 220 11.95 -4.64 -9.17
N GLU A 221 12.37 -5.90 -9.34
CA GLU A 221 11.78 -6.81 -10.34
C GLU A 221 10.34 -7.20 -9.97
N ASN A 222 10.12 -7.80 -8.81
CA ASN A 222 8.79 -8.21 -8.34
C ASN A 222 7.84 -7.00 -8.22
N THR A 223 8.36 -5.90 -7.68
CA THR A 223 7.60 -4.65 -7.53
C THR A 223 7.16 -4.12 -8.89
N SER A 224 8.05 -4.11 -9.88
CA SER A 224 7.74 -3.65 -11.25
C SER A 224 6.70 -4.53 -11.95
N GLU A 225 6.73 -5.85 -11.74
CA GLU A 225 5.72 -6.74 -12.31
C GLU A 225 4.33 -6.50 -11.72
N ILE A 226 4.23 -6.32 -10.40
CA ILE A 226 2.99 -5.96 -9.71
C ILE A 226 2.47 -4.63 -10.24
N LEU A 227 3.32 -3.60 -10.29
CA LEU A 227 2.92 -2.26 -10.74
C LEU A 227 2.47 -2.26 -12.21
N ARG A 228 3.15 -3.00 -13.10
CA ARG A 228 2.70 -3.19 -14.50
C ARG A 228 1.35 -3.88 -14.59
N TYR A 229 1.10 -4.89 -13.75
CA TYR A 229 -0.20 -5.55 -13.70
C TYR A 229 -1.29 -4.59 -13.26
N LEU A 230 -1.05 -3.78 -12.21
CA LEU A 230 -1.99 -2.79 -11.71
C LEU A 230 -2.31 -1.75 -12.78
N GLN A 231 -1.30 -1.17 -13.43
CA GLN A 231 -1.50 -0.21 -14.53
C GLN A 231 -2.32 -0.82 -15.67
N SER A 232 -2.13 -2.11 -15.98
CA SER A 232 -2.90 -2.81 -17.01
C SER A 232 -4.34 -3.10 -16.58
N ARG A 233 -4.59 -3.49 -15.32
CA ARG A 233 -5.94 -3.78 -14.79
C ARG A 233 -6.74 -2.49 -14.64
N TYR A 234 -6.12 -1.47 -14.07
CA TYR A 234 -6.70 -0.16 -13.80
C TYR A 234 -6.20 0.85 -14.83
N TYR A 235 -6.46 0.59 -16.12
CA TYR A 235 -5.97 1.41 -17.24
C TYR A 235 -6.44 2.88 -17.20
N TYR A 236 -7.48 3.17 -16.41
CA TYR A 236 -8.01 4.51 -16.17
C TYR A 236 -7.26 5.26 -15.06
N ALA A 237 -6.40 4.58 -14.30
CA ALA A 237 -5.56 5.20 -13.28
C ALA A 237 -4.51 6.09 -13.95
N GLU A 238 -4.46 7.36 -13.54
CA GLU A 238 -3.43 8.30 -13.98
C GLU A 238 -2.04 7.84 -13.52
N ASN A 239 -1.97 7.29 -12.31
CA ASN A 239 -0.75 6.83 -11.66
C ASN A 239 -1.05 5.70 -10.68
N ILE A 240 -0.06 4.84 -10.43
CA ILE A 240 -0.05 3.87 -9.32
C ILE A 240 1.01 4.33 -8.31
N TRP A 241 0.54 4.80 -7.16
CA TRP A 241 1.37 5.32 -6.07
C TRP A 241 1.74 4.23 -5.07
N TYR A 242 2.97 4.28 -4.57
CA TYR A 242 3.46 3.40 -3.51
C TYR A 242 4.41 4.17 -2.59
N SER A 243 4.56 3.68 -1.35
CA SER A 243 5.51 4.20 -0.38
C SER A 243 6.75 3.30 -0.31
N GLY A 244 7.91 3.92 -0.10
CA GLY A 244 9.18 3.25 0.15
C GLY A 244 9.55 3.37 1.63
N ARG A 245 9.87 2.25 2.28
CA ARG A 245 10.33 2.19 3.67
C ARG A 245 11.76 1.64 3.71
N GLU A 246 12.71 2.49 4.07
CA GLU A 246 14.10 2.06 4.26
C GLU A 246 14.25 1.28 5.58
N LEU A 247 14.90 0.12 5.51
CA LEU A 247 15.24 -0.72 6.64
C LEU A 247 16.60 -0.30 7.22
N LYS A 248 16.90 -0.68 8.46
CA LYS A 248 18.19 -0.38 9.11
C LYS A 248 19.41 -0.91 8.33
N ASP A 249 19.23 -1.98 7.56
CA ASP A 249 20.26 -2.61 6.73
C ASP A 249 20.39 -1.98 5.33
N GLY A 250 19.66 -0.90 5.06
CA GLY A 250 19.67 -0.16 3.79
C GLY A 250 18.78 -0.75 2.69
N LYS A 251 18.06 -1.85 2.96
CA LYS A 251 17.06 -2.36 2.01
C LYS A 251 15.83 -1.47 2.00
N ILE A 252 15.13 -1.39 0.87
CA ILE A 252 13.88 -0.65 0.75
C ILE A 252 12.73 -1.65 0.61
N GLN A 253 11.68 -1.49 1.41
CA GLN A 253 10.41 -2.17 1.23
C GLN A 253 9.43 -1.25 0.50
N TYR A 254 8.66 -1.82 -0.43
CA TYR A 254 7.63 -1.11 -1.17
C TYR A 254 6.25 -1.52 -0.67
N TRP A 255 5.41 -0.53 -0.42
CA TRP A 255 4.05 -0.70 0.11
C TRP A 255 3.07 0.03 -0.79
N LEU A 256 1.99 -0.65 -1.15
CA LEU A 256 0.95 -0.12 -2.01
C LEU A 256 -0.23 0.37 -1.19
N ASN A 257 -0.72 1.56 -1.48
CA ASN A 257 -1.92 2.09 -0.88
C ASN A 257 -3.16 1.27 -1.27
N PHE A 258 -3.92 0.78 -0.29
CA PHE A 258 -5.18 0.03 -0.49
C PHE A 258 -6.41 0.79 0.04
N ASP A 259 -6.27 2.09 0.31
CA ASP A 259 -7.37 2.99 0.68
C ASP A 259 -8.53 2.93 -0.32
N TRP A 260 -9.78 3.04 0.17
CA TRP A 260 -10.98 3.13 -0.67
C TRP A 260 -11.19 4.53 -1.21
N SER A 261 -10.48 5.53 -0.67
CA SER A 261 -10.92 6.92 -0.62
C SER A 261 -11.48 7.43 -1.95
N GLY A 262 -12.81 7.32 -2.07
CA GLY A 262 -13.58 7.92 -3.17
C GLY A 262 -13.54 9.45 -3.16
N SER A 263 -12.97 10.07 -2.12
CA SER A 263 -12.83 11.53 -1.97
C SER A 263 -11.77 12.17 -2.87
N ASN A 264 -10.83 11.40 -3.41
CA ASN A 264 -9.82 11.88 -4.37
C ASN A 264 -10.04 11.32 -5.80
N GLY A 265 -11.09 10.52 -6.01
CA GLY A 265 -11.43 9.91 -7.30
C GLY A 265 -10.69 8.61 -7.64
N TYR A 266 -9.79 8.12 -6.79
CA TYR A 266 -8.97 6.94 -7.06
C TYR A 266 -9.61 5.66 -6.50
N ARG A 267 -10.40 4.98 -7.34
CA ARG A 267 -11.02 3.67 -7.03
C ARG A 267 -10.16 2.51 -7.55
N HIS A 268 -8.88 2.49 -7.17
CA HIS A 268 -7.93 1.43 -7.51
C HIS A 268 -6.84 1.33 -6.44
N PRO A 269 -6.19 0.16 -6.25
CA PRO A 269 -4.97 0.05 -5.46
C PRO A 269 -3.88 0.97 -6.02
N GLY A 270 -3.11 1.59 -5.13
CA GLY A 270 -2.12 2.60 -5.45
C GLY A 270 -2.72 3.98 -5.70
N GLY A 271 -3.82 4.33 -5.02
CA GLY A 271 -4.32 5.71 -4.98
C GLY A 271 -3.34 6.66 -4.26
N ILE A 272 -3.53 7.97 -4.47
CA ILE A 272 -2.68 8.98 -3.84
C ILE A 272 -2.71 8.87 -2.31
N TYR A 273 -1.54 9.07 -1.69
CA TYR A 273 -1.40 9.03 -0.24
C TYR A 273 -2.00 10.25 0.44
N PHE A 274 -2.64 10.01 1.58
CA PHE A 274 -3.07 11.08 2.47
C PHE A 274 -1.85 11.79 3.06
N LYS A 275 -1.79 13.12 2.98
CA LYS A 275 -0.68 13.90 3.53
C LYS A 275 -0.89 14.21 5.01
N GLY A 276 0.06 13.82 5.85
CA GLY A 276 0.07 14.12 7.28
C GLY A 276 1.26 13.50 8.00
N ALA A 277 1.32 13.67 9.31
CA ALA A 277 2.21 12.90 10.18
C ALA A 277 1.67 11.48 10.30
N GLU A 278 2.49 10.49 10.00
CA GLU A 278 2.09 9.09 9.88
C GLU A 278 2.54 8.26 11.07
N ILE A 279 1.71 7.29 11.45
CA ILE A 279 2.03 6.22 12.40
C ILE A 279 1.56 4.91 11.79
N ILE A 280 2.40 3.90 11.83
CA ILE A 280 2.20 2.62 11.16
C ILE A 280 1.93 1.53 12.19
N TYR A 281 0.87 0.75 11.97
CA TYR A 281 0.43 -0.34 12.83
C TYR A 281 0.41 -1.65 12.05
N TYR A 282 1.11 -2.66 12.55
CA TYR A 282 1.12 -3.98 11.94
C TYR A 282 0.13 -4.92 12.64
N PRO A 283 -0.46 -5.91 11.92
CA PRO A 283 -1.42 -6.84 12.51
C PRO A 283 -0.90 -7.67 13.70
N ASN A 284 0.41 -7.74 13.91
CA ASN A 284 1.04 -8.41 15.04
C ASN A 284 1.21 -7.50 16.28
N GLY A 285 0.80 -6.24 16.20
CA GLY A 285 0.88 -5.26 17.29
C GLY A 285 2.10 -4.33 17.24
N LEU A 286 3.03 -4.56 16.30
CA LEU A 286 4.18 -3.67 16.10
C LEU A 286 3.71 -2.27 15.68
N ILE A 287 4.35 -1.24 16.25
CA ILE A 287 4.12 0.17 15.93
C ILE A 287 5.41 0.77 15.36
N GLU A 288 5.29 1.55 14.30
CA GLU A 288 6.39 2.29 13.68
C GLU A 288 6.02 3.78 13.51
N LEU A 289 7.00 4.66 13.74
CA LEU A 289 6.91 6.13 13.70
C LEU A 289 7.69 6.68 12.51
#